data_AF-A0ABD3NIN4-F1
#
_entry.id   AF-A0ABD3NIN4-F1
#
_cell.length_a   1.000
_cell.length_b   1.000
_cell.length_c   1.000
_cell.angle_alpha   90.00
_cell.angle_beta   90.00
_cell.angle_gamma   90.00
#
_symmetry.space_group_name_H-M   'P 1'
#
loop_
_entity.id
_entity.type
_entity.pdbx_description
1 polymer ?
#
loop_
_entity_poly.entity_id
_entity_poly.type
_entity_poly.pdbx_seq_one_letter_code
_entity_poly.pdbx_strand_id
1 'polypeptide(L)'
;MPEIEEKLAMQAILAVSSTAAIIKLSQVLETHSGSTYQLGHQTVLLDAKTNLIFMALADALQWVALDRTLIALIAAIITAIGGPLSELPFVAHGFWHYNIDAADYLPLSSTIQSGGIADTIASRLLGEKYEELSLSSITGPCYFAVTLDAIALGRYIYQTTDEGRNDVN
;
A
#
# COMPACT_ATOMS: atom_id res chain seq x y z
N MET A 1 -21.57 -13.26 23.66
CA MET A 1 -21.20 -12.00 22.98
C MET A 1 -19.79 -11.47 23.29
N PRO A 2 -19.04 -11.85 24.35
CA PRO A 2 -17.66 -11.36 24.51
C PRO A 2 -16.65 -11.95 23.50
N GLU A 3 -16.90 -13.15 22.98
CA GLU A 3 -15.99 -13.83 22.05
C GLU A 3 -15.88 -13.14 20.67
N ILE A 4 -16.92 -12.45 20.22
CA ILE A 4 -16.90 -11.74 18.92
C ILE A 4 -16.09 -10.45 19.04
N GLU A 5 -16.30 -9.71 20.13
CA GLU A 5 -15.55 -8.49 20.42
C GLU A 5 -14.06 -8.77 20.60
N GLU A 6 -13.71 -9.80 21.37
CA GLU A 6 -12.31 -10.22 21.57
C GLU A 6 -11.64 -10.59 20.23
N LYS A 7 -12.36 -11.30 19.36
CA LYS A 7 -11.87 -11.66 18.02
C LYS A 7 -11.63 -10.42 17.15
N LEU A 8 -12.57 -9.47 17.14
CA LEU A 8 -12.44 -8.23 16.35
C LEU A 8 -11.31 -7.35 16.89
N ALA A 9 -11.16 -7.26 18.21
CA ALA A 9 -10.04 -6.55 18.85
C ALA A 9 -8.70 -7.18 18.46
N MET A 10 -8.58 -8.50 18.50
CA MET A 10 -7.37 -9.22 18.07
C MET A 10 -7.07 -8.96 16.59
N GLN A 11 -8.10 -8.96 15.72
CA GLN A 11 -7.93 -8.64 14.30
C GLN A 11 -7.46 -7.20 14.10
N ALA A 12 -8.01 -6.22 14.83
CA ALA A 12 -7.58 -4.83 14.77
C ALA A 12 -6.11 -4.66 15.22
N ILE A 13 -5.73 -5.29 16.34
CA ILE A 13 -4.33 -5.28 16.83
C ILE A 13 -3.40 -5.91 15.79
N LEU A 14 -3.78 -7.06 15.23
CA LEU A 14 -3.01 -7.73 14.19
C LEU A 14 -2.88 -6.86 12.94
N ALA A 15 -3.94 -6.14 12.56
CA ALA A 15 -3.95 -5.28 11.39
C ALA A 15 -2.99 -4.09 11.55
N VAL A 16 -3.10 -3.34 12.65
CA VAL A 16 -2.21 -2.21 12.93
C VAL A 16 -0.74 -2.66 13.03
N SER A 17 -0.49 -3.74 13.75
CA SER A 17 0.89 -4.25 13.94
C SER A 17 1.51 -4.78 12.64
N SER A 18 0.74 -5.50 11.82
CA SER A 18 1.21 -5.96 10.51
C SER A 18 1.40 -4.82 9.52
N THR A 19 0.53 -3.81 9.49
CA THR A 19 0.72 -2.61 8.66
C THR A 19 1.97 -1.85 9.07
N ALA A 20 2.21 -1.66 10.38
CA ALA A 20 3.44 -1.04 10.86
C ALA A 20 4.69 -1.84 10.44
N ALA A 21 4.63 -3.17 10.47
CA ALA A 21 5.73 -4.02 10.01
C ALA A 21 5.95 -3.90 8.50
N ILE A 22 4.89 -3.83 7.69
CA ILE A 22 4.95 -3.64 6.23
C ILE A 22 5.55 -2.27 5.88
N ILE A 23 5.13 -1.20 6.56
CA ILE A 23 5.72 0.14 6.40
C ILE A 23 7.19 0.15 6.82
N LYS A 24 7.58 -0.62 7.83
CA LYS A 24 8.99 -0.71 8.21
C LYS A 24 9.79 -1.51 7.18
N LEU A 25 9.19 -2.57 6.63
CA LEU A 25 9.79 -3.38 5.57
C LEU A 25 10.01 -2.53 4.31
N SER A 26 9.03 -1.73 3.88
CA SER A 26 9.18 -0.84 2.73
C SER A 26 10.36 0.10 2.89
N GLN A 27 10.49 0.74 4.06
CA GLN A 27 11.62 1.60 4.36
C GLN A 27 12.97 0.85 4.25
N VAL A 28 13.06 -0.39 4.75
CA VAL A 28 14.29 -1.19 4.66
C VAL A 28 14.62 -1.53 3.21
N LEU A 29 13.62 -1.96 2.43
CA LEU A 29 13.79 -2.33 1.02
C LEU A 29 14.19 -1.12 0.16
N GLU A 30 13.61 0.06 0.42
CA GLU A 30 13.97 1.29 -0.27
C GLU A 30 15.37 1.79 0.08
N THR A 31 15.77 1.70 1.35
CA THR A 31 17.09 2.18 1.81
C THR A 31 18.25 1.25 1.46
N HIS A 32 17.96 -0.02 1.16
CA HIS A 32 18.96 -1.01 0.75
C HIS A 32 18.79 -1.47 -0.70
N SER A 33 18.04 -0.70 -1.51
CA SER A 33 17.91 -0.94 -2.95
C SER A 33 19.29 -1.01 -3.61
N GLY A 34 19.51 -1.99 -4.49
CA GLY A 34 20.79 -2.27 -5.13
C GLY A 34 21.77 -3.12 -4.30
N SER A 35 21.44 -3.43 -3.04
CA SER A 35 22.25 -4.32 -2.21
C SER A 35 22.01 -5.78 -2.57
N THR A 36 23.07 -6.57 -2.48
CA THR A 36 23.04 -8.01 -2.75
C THR A 36 23.16 -8.78 -1.44
N TYR A 37 22.21 -9.67 -1.16
CA TYR A 37 22.18 -10.49 0.04
C TYR A 37 22.33 -11.97 -0.30
N GLN A 38 23.04 -12.72 0.54
CA GLN A 38 23.10 -14.17 0.42
C GLN A 38 22.06 -14.82 1.32
N LEU A 39 21.06 -15.47 0.71
CA LEU A 39 20.06 -16.26 1.39
C LEU A 39 20.38 -17.75 1.15
N GLY A 40 21.15 -18.34 2.06
CA GLY A 40 21.67 -19.69 1.91
C GLY A 40 22.71 -19.79 0.78
N HIS A 41 22.41 -20.57 -0.27
CA HIS A 41 23.26 -20.69 -1.46
C HIS A 41 22.82 -19.80 -2.63
N GLN A 42 21.80 -18.96 -2.43
CA GLN A 42 21.29 -18.06 -3.46
C GLN A 42 21.63 -16.61 -3.14
N THR A 43 22.05 -15.90 -4.17
CA THR A 43 22.33 -14.48 -4.14
C THR A 43 21.09 -13.74 -4.60
N VAL A 44 20.47 -12.96 -3.72
CA VAL A 44 19.28 -12.15 -4.01
C VAL A 44 19.72 -10.70 -4.16
N LEU A 45 19.48 -10.14 -5.34
CA LEU A 45 19.63 -8.71 -5.60
C LEU A 45 18.33 -8.02 -5.18
N LEU A 46 18.41 -7.03 -4.28
CA LEU A 46 17.26 -6.19 -3.94
C LEU A 46 17.11 -5.11 -5.00
N ASP A 47 16.47 -5.45 -6.12
CA ASP A 47 16.00 -4.49 -7.10
C ASP A 47 14.53 -4.12 -6.88
N ALA A 48 14.08 -3.09 -7.58
CA ALA A 48 12.69 -2.67 -7.74
C ALA A 48 11.67 -3.83 -7.73
N LYS A 49 11.87 -4.79 -8.64
CA LYS A 49 10.96 -5.92 -8.85
C LYS A 49 10.95 -6.88 -7.66
N THR A 50 12.12 -7.21 -7.14
CA THR A 50 12.27 -8.10 -5.99
C THR A 50 11.67 -7.47 -4.74
N ASN A 51 11.87 -6.18 -4.53
CA ASN A 51 11.27 -5.44 -3.43
C ASN A 51 9.74 -5.43 -3.54
N LEU A 52 9.20 -5.18 -4.73
CA LEU A 52 7.76 -5.24 -4.97
C LEU A 52 7.19 -6.65 -4.71
N ILE A 53 7.91 -7.72 -5.07
CA ILE A 53 7.50 -9.09 -4.76
C ILE A 53 7.45 -9.33 -3.25
N PHE A 54 8.48 -8.90 -2.51
CA PHE A 54 8.47 -9.05 -1.04
C PHE A 54 7.31 -8.31 -0.39
N MET A 55 7.04 -7.09 -0.85
CA MET A 55 5.92 -6.29 -0.37
C MET A 55 4.57 -6.93 -0.71
N ALA A 56 4.37 -7.39 -1.96
CA ALA A 56 3.15 -8.06 -2.38
C ALA A 56 2.90 -9.37 -1.61
N LEU A 57 3.96 -10.11 -1.26
CA LEU A 57 3.85 -11.30 -0.41
C LEU A 57 3.44 -10.93 1.02
N ALA A 58 4.00 -9.86 1.59
CA ALA A 58 3.63 -9.39 2.92
C ALA A 58 2.15 -8.97 2.97
N ASP A 59 1.68 -8.24 1.97
CA ASP A 59 0.28 -7.84 1.79
C ASP A 59 -0.66 -9.04 1.65
N ALA A 60 -0.28 -10.02 0.82
CA ALA A 60 -1.06 -11.23 0.64
C ALA A 60 -1.19 -12.01 1.97
N LEU A 61 -0.10 -12.11 2.73
CA LEU A 61 -0.10 -12.73 4.06
C LEU A 61 -0.99 -11.96 5.03
N GLN A 62 -0.92 -10.62 5.02
CA GLN A 62 -1.78 -9.77 5.85
C GLN A 62 -3.26 -9.96 5.50
N TRP A 63 -3.62 -9.93 4.21
CA TRP A 63 -4.99 -10.17 3.76
C TRP A 63 -5.51 -11.55 4.19
N VAL A 64 -4.67 -12.59 4.04
CA VAL A 64 -4.99 -13.95 4.46
C VAL A 64 -5.12 -14.04 5.99
N ALA A 65 -4.36 -13.28 6.76
CA ALA A 65 -4.45 -13.30 8.21
C ALA A 65 -5.71 -12.58 8.73
N LEU A 66 -6.14 -11.50 8.08
CA LEU A 66 -7.17 -10.61 8.61
C LEU A 66 -8.58 -10.91 8.14
N ASP A 67 -8.81 -11.01 6.82
CA ASP A 67 -10.16 -10.94 6.25
C ASP A 67 -10.46 -12.10 5.29
N ARG A 68 -9.54 -12.43 4.37
CA ARG A 68 -9.71 -13.42 3.29
C ARG A 68 -10.89 -13.17 2.34
N THR A 69 -11.61 -12.06 2.49
CA THR A 69 -12.74 -11.73 1.63
C THR A 69 -12.26 -11.06 0.34
N LEU A 70 -12.93 -11.40 -0.77
CA LEU A 70 -12.64 -10.82 -2.08
C LEU A 70 -12.95 -9.32 -2.12
N ILE A 71 -13.94 -8.86 -1.35
CA ILE A 71 -14.33 -7.44 -1.31
C ILE A 71 -13.20 -6.61 -0.70
N ALA A 72 -12.62 -7.05 0.42
CA ALA A 72 -11.47 -6.37 1.03
C ALA A 72 -10.25 -6.39 0.10
N LEU A 73 -10.03 -7.50 -0.62
CA LEU A 73 -8.95 -7.60 -1.60
C LEU A 73 -9.13 -6.57 -2.74
N ILE A 74 -10.33 -6.48 -3.31
CA ILE A 74 -10.63 -5.52 -4.38
C ILE A 74 -10.46 -4.08 -3.88
N ALA A 75 -11.00 -3.76 -2.70
CA ALA A 75 -10.84 -2.43 -2.12
C ALA A 75 -9.37 -2.07 -1.90
N ALA A 76 -8.58 -2.99 -1.36
CA ALA A 76 -7.16 -2.79 -1.12
C ALA A 76 -6.36 -2.63 -2.43
N ILE A 77 -6.68 -3.39 -3.49
CA ILE A 77 -6.06 -3.22 -4.82
C ILE A 77 -6.40 -1.84 -5.41
N ILE A 78 -7.66 -1.39 -5.31
CA ILE A 78 -8.06 -0.07 -5.81
C ILE A 78 -7.27 1.02 -5.10
N THR A 79 -7.16 0.96 -3.76
CA THR A 79 -6.37 1.94 -3.00
C THR A 79 -4.87 1.80 -3.27
N ALA A 80 -4.34 0.60 -3.51
CA ALA A 80 -2.95 0.38 -3.86
C ALA A 80 -2.54 1.06 -5.18
N ILE A 81 -3.50 1.29 -6.08
CA ILE A 81 -3.30 2.04 -7.32
C ILE A 81 -3.63 3.53 -7.10
N GLY A 82 -4.79 3.81 -6.50
CA GLY A 82 -5.31 5.16 -6.32
C GLY A 82 -4.49 6.02 -5.35
N GLY A 83 -3.93 5.40 -4.30
CA GLY A 83 -3.06 6.04 -3.32
C GLY A 83 -1.82 6.66 -3.98
N PRO A 84 -0.95 5.87 -4.62
CA PRO A 84 0.21 6.40 -5.32
C PRO A 84 -0.15 7.41 -6.42
N LEU A 85 -1.25 7.20 -7.16
CA LEU A 85 -1.71 8.18 -8.15
C LEU A 85 -2.12 9.52 -7.53
N SER A 86 -2.72 9.49 -6.34
CA SER A 86 -3.09 10.70 -5.61
C SER A 86 -1.87 11.51 -5.13
N GLU A 87 -0.69 10.88 -5.07
CA GLU A 87 0.55 11.54 -4.68
C GLU A 87 1.17 12.39 -5.80
N LEU A 88 0.89 12.07 -7.07
CA LEU A 88 1.52 12.71 -8.24
C LEU A 88 1.43 14.24 -8.24
N PRO A 89 0.28 14.89 -7.95
CA PRO A 89 0.21 16.34 -7.90
C PRO A 89 1.15 16.91 -6.85
N PHE A 90 1.33 16.22 -5.73
CA PHE A 90 2.16 16.71 -4.65
C PHE A 90 3.66 16.62 -4.97
N VAL A 91 4.07 15.52 -5.60
CA VAL A 91 5.45 15.36 -6.12
C VAL A 91 5.72 16.39 -7.21
N ALA A 92 4.76 16.62 -8.12
CA ALA A 92 4.90 17.59 -9.21
C ALA A 92 5.06 19.03 -8.74
N HIS A 93 4.46 19.39 -7.60
CA HIS A 93 4.58 20.71 -6.99
C HIS A 93 5.75 20.80 -5.98
N GLY A 94 6.57 19.74 -5.85
CA GLY A 94 7.77 19.75 -5.02
C GLY A 94 7.49 19.74 -3.52
N PHE A 95 6.34 19.22 -3.07
CA PHE A 95 6.10 19.05 -1.63
C PHE A 95 7.02 17.97 -1.02
N TRP A 96 7.39 16.96 -1.81
CA TRP A 96 8.45 16.01 -1.50
C TRP A 96 9.02 15.39 -2.78
N HIS A 97 10.11 14.65 -2.63
CA HIS A 97 10.73 13.88 -3.72
C HIS A 97 11.02 12.46 -3.24
N TYR A 98 10.83 11.49 -4.14
CA TYR A 98 11.21 10.11 -3.90
C TYR A 98 12.72 9.91 -4.04
N ASN A 99 13.24 8.86 -3.42
CA ASN A 99 14.62 8.44 -3.68
C ASN A 99 14.73 7.99 -5.15
N ILE A 100 15.72 8.53 -5.87
CA ILE A 100 15.96 8.25 -7.29
C ILE A 100 16.18 6.75 -7.51
N ASP A 101 16.82 6.06 -6.56
CA ASP A 101 17.13 4.63 -6.65
C ASP A 101 15.92 3.71 -6.36
N ALA A 102 14.81 4.28 -5.89
CA ALA A 102 13.56 3.56 -5.60
C ALA A 102 12.40 3.99 -6.52
N ALA A 103 12.67 4.91 -7.45
CA ALA A 103 11.69 5.44 -8.38
C ALA A 103 11.38 4.43 -9.50
N ASP A 104 10.28 3.72 -9.35
CA ASP A 104 9.70 2.88 -10.38
C ASP A 104 8.36 3.48 -10.78
N TYR A 105 8.30 4.05 -11.99
CA TYR A 105 7.18 4.77 -12.57
C TYR A 105 5.87 3.96 -12.68
N LEU A 106 5.69 2.82 -12.00
CA LEU A 106 4.42 2.10 -11.88
C LEU A 106 3.44 2.85 -10.97
N PRO A 107 2.13 2.88 -11.29
CA PRO A 107 1.46 2.20 -12.40
C PRO A 107 1.56 2.93 -13.76
N LEU A 108 2.17 4.12 -13.82
CA LEU A 108 2.24 4.95 -15.03
C LEU A 108 3.06 4.30 -16.16
N SER A 109 4.06 3.47 -15.83
CA SER A 109 5.03 2.90 -16.78
C SER A 109 4.43 1.94 -17.81
N SER A 110 3.14 1.58 -17.70
CA SER A 110 2.44 0.73 -18.67
C SER A 110 1.00 1.13 -18.98
N THR A 111 0.38 2.04 -18.21
CA THR A 111 -1.08 2.22 -18.23
C THR A 111 -1.54 3.49 -18.97
N ILE A 112 -0.72 4.54 -19.05
CA ILE A 112 -1.04 5.70 -19.87
C ILE A 112 -0.46 5.45 -21.27
N GLN A 113 -1.30 5.03 -22.21
CA GLN A 113 -0.93 5.02 -23.62
C GLN A 113 -0.54 6.45 -24.02
N SER A 114 0.74 6.66 -24.33
CA SER A 114 1.29 7.91 -24.84
C SER A 114 0.42 8.41 -26.00
N GLY A 115 -0.18 9.59 -25.87
CA GLY A 115 -1.08 10.19 -26.86
C GLY A 115 -2.60 10.03 -26.61
N GLY A 116 -3.02 9.41 -25.49
CA GLY A 116 -4.44 9.27 -25.12
C GLY A 116 -5.05 10.51 -24.42
N ILE A 117 -6.38 10.51 -24.20
CA ILE A 117 -7.07 11.55 -23.42
C ILE A 117 -6.52 11.63 -21.98
N ALA A 118 -6.17 10.48 -21.41
CA ALA A 118 -5.55 10.40 -20.08
C ALA A 118 -4.19 11.12 -20.03
N ASP A 119 -3.40 11.03 -21.10
CA ASP A 119 -2.09 11.70 -21.25
C ASP A 119 -2.25 13.23 -21.37
N THR A 120 -3.29 13.68 -22.08
CA THR A 120 -3.63 15.11 -22.19
C THR A 120 -4.10 15.70 -20.85
N ILE A 121 -4.84 14.92 -20.06
CA ILE A 121 -5.30 15.35 -18.72
C ILE A 121 -4.11 15.34 -17.74
N ALA A 122 -3.28 14.29 -17.77
CA ALA A 122 -2.10 14.16 -16.93
C ALA A 122 -1.10 15.30 -17.21
N SER A 123 -0.76 15.57 -18.47
CA SER A 123 0.14 16.67 -18.83
C SER A 123 -0.36 18.06 -18.40
N ARG A 124 -1.69 18.30 -18.42
CA ARG A 124 -2.28 19.56 -17.94
C ARG A 124 -2.29 19.71 -16.42
N LEU A 125 -2.41 18.60 -15.68
CA LEU A 125 -2.50 18.61 -14.21
C LEU A 125 -1.13 18.48 -13.53
N LEU A 126 -0.24 17.69 -14.12
CA LEU A 126 1.04 17.28 -13.55
C LEU A 126 2.25 17.87 -14.28
N GLY A 127 2.03 18.54 -15.41
CA GLY A 127 3.06 19.13 -16.26
C GLY A 127 3.50 18.20 -17.40
N GLU A 128 4.17 18.77 -18.41
CA GLU A 128 4.59 18.05 -19.63
C GLU A 128 5.63 16.95 -19.38
N LYS A 129 6.27 16.95 -18.20
CA LYS A 129 7.28 15.97 -17.77
C LYS A 129 6.74 15.03 -16.67
N TYR A 130 5.43 14.78 -16.62
CA TYR A 130 4.87 13.90 -15.60
C TYR A 130 5.44 12.47 -15.67
N GLU A 131 5.94 12.04 -16.83
CA GLU A 131 6.67 10.78 -17.00
C GLU A 131 8.01 10.74 -16.24
N GLU A 132 8.55 11.90 -15.84
CA GLU A 132 9.74 12.05 -14.99
C GLU A 132 9.35 12.10 -13.49
N LEU A 133 8.05 12.06 -13.14
CA LEU A 133 7.61 12.00 -11.74
C LEU A 133 7.87 10.59 -11.21
N SER A 134 8.96 10.49 -10.46
CA SER A 134 9.30 9.32 -9.66
C SER A 134 8.15 8.98 -8.71
N LEU A 135 7.57 7.81 -8.86
CA LEU A 135 6.81 7.12 -7.81
C LEU A 135 7.62 5.92 -7.35
N SER A 136 7.51 5.55 -6.08
CA SER A 136 8.06 4.27 -5.62
C SER A 136 7.00 3.19 -5.80
N SER A 137 7.31 2.11 -6.51
CA SER A 137 6.38 0.97 -6.71
C SER A 137 5.99 0.30 -5.38
N ILE A 138 6.78 0.51 -4.33
CA ILE A 138 6.57 0.00 -2.96
C ILE A 138 5.44 0.75 -2.23
N THR A 139 5.08 1.95 -2.69
CA THR A 139 3.98 2.74 -2.09
C THR A 139 2.62 2.07 -2.25
N GLY A 140 2.38 1.40 -3.38
CA GLY A 140 1.13 0.68 -3.64
C GLY A 140 0.84 -0.38 -2.57
N PRO A 141 1.78 -1.30 -2.30
CA PRO A 141 1.66 -2.23 -1.18
C PRO A 141 1.42 -1.57 0.19
N CYS A 142 2.05 -0.43 0.48
CA CYS A 142 1.78 0.28 1.73
C CYS A 142 0.31 0.75 1.82
N TYR A 143 -0.24 1.29 0.73
CA TYR A 143 -1.66 1.65 0.64
C TYR A 143 -2.60 0.45 0.70
N PHE A 144 -2.19 -0.71 0.18
CA PHE A 144 -2.91 -1.96 0.34
C PHE A 144 -3.03 -2.33 1.83
N ALA A 145 -1.91 -2.35 2.54
CA ALA A 145 -1.86 -2.71 3.95
C ALA A 145 -2.69 -1.77 4.84
N VAL A 146 -2.57 -0.45 4.60
CA VAL A 146 -3.36 0.57 5.31
C VAL A 146 -4.86 0.42 5.03
N THR A 147 -5.26 -0.01 3.82
CA THR A 147 -6.67 -0.30 3.53
C THR A 147 -7.21 -1.46 4.37
N LEU A 148 -6.45 -2.54 4.52
CA LEU A 148 -6.87 -3.67 5.35
C LEU A 148 -6.94 -3.31 6.82
N ASP A 149 -6.01 -2.48 7.29
CA ASP A 149 -6.03 -1.90 8.63
C ASP A 149 -7.31 -1.09 8.87
N ALA A 150 -7.63 -0.17 7.96
CA ALA A 150 -8.85 0.63 8.04
C ALA A 150 -10.12 -0.23 8.06
N ILE A 151 -10.17 -1.33 7.29
CA ILE A 151 -11.29 -2.28 7.30
C ILE A 151 -11.40 -2.98 8.65
N ALA A 152 -10.30 -3.49 9.19
CA ALA A 152 -10.28 -4.21 10.47
C ALA A 152 -10.68 -3.29 11.64
N LEU A 153 -10.10 -2.10 11.71
CA LEU A 153 -10.44 -1.07 12.70
C LEU A 153 -11.89 -0.62 12.55
N GLY A 154 -12.37 -0.38 11.33
CA GLY A 154 -13.74 0.03 11.08
C GLY A 154 -14.76 -0.97 11.61
N ARG A 155 -14.52 -2.28 11.42
CA ARG A 155 -15.38 -3.34 11.97
C ARG A 155 -15.37 -3.36 13.50
N TYR A 156 -14.20 -3.21 14.13
CA TYR A 156 -14.08 -3.20 15.58
C TYR A 156 -14.78 -1.97 16.21
N ILE A 157 -14.56 -0.77 15.68
CA ILE A 157 -15.15 0.47 16.18
C ILE A 157 -16.67 0.48 15.99
N TYR A 158 -17.16 0.02 14.84
CA TYR A 158 -18.60 -0.03 14.58
C TYR A 158 -19.32 -0.97 15.54
N GLN A 159 -18.76 -2.17 15.79
CA GLN A 159 -19.35 -3.13 16.74
C GLN A 159 -19.39 -2.57 18.17
N THR A 160 -18.29 -1.99 18.65
CA THR A 160 -18.20 -1.43 20.01
C THR A 160 -19.15 -0.25 20.23
N THR A 161 -19.41 0.55 19.18
CA THR A 161 -20.34 1.68 19.25
C THR A 161 -21.80 1.25 19.26
N ASP A 162 -22.17 0.23 18.47
CA ASP A 162 -23.55 -0.27 18.40
C ASP A 162 -23.96 -1.02 19.69
N GLU A 163 -23.03 -1.76 20.32
CA GLU A 163 -23.29 -2.38 21.63
C GLU A 163 -23.49 -1.32 22.73
N GLY A 164 -22.62 -0.31 22.78
CA GLY A 164 -22.78 0.81 23.72
C GLY A 164 -24.06 1.64 23.54
N ARG A 165 -24.70 1.57 22.37
CA ARG A 165 -25.99 2.22 22.09
C ARG A 165 -27.20 1.38 22.53
N ASN A 166 -27.08 0.05 22.53
CA ASN A 166 -28.17 -0.85 22.93
C ASN A 166 -28.27 -1.01 24.45
N ASP A 167 -27.19 -0.76 25.20
CA ASP A 167 -27.18 -0.83 26.67
C ASP A 167 -27.74 0.44 27.36
N VAL A 168 -28.07 1.48 26.59
CA VAL A 168 -28.57 2.79 27.10
C VAL A 168 -30.08 2.94 26.91
N ASN A 169 -30.78 1.95 26.34
CA ASN A 169 -32.26 1.92 26.21
C ASN A 169 -32.87 0.76 26.99
#